data_AF-A0A7K1WBK3-F1
#
_entry.id   AF-A0A7K1WBK3-F1
#
_cell.length_a   1.000
_cell.length_b   1.000
_cell.length_c   1.000
_cell.angle_alpha   90.00
_cell.angle_beta   90.00
_cell.angle_gamma   90.00
#
_symmetry.space_group_name_H-M   'P 1'
#
loop_
_entity.id
_entity.type
_entity.pdbx_description
1 polymer ?
#
loop_
_entity_poly.entity_id
_entity_poly.type
_entity_poly.pdbx_seq_one_letter_code
_entity_poly.pdbx_strand_id
1 'polypeptide(L)'
;MTTSTTTAVLLADGGPAGVPACAGMDPDTFHPAYTSEPGNRPTQEEREALAVCEGCPVRDWCLERDMVECPTTYQVVGVRGGMRQADRRALHVQRYGVQAPRRAGAGR
;
A
#
# COMPACT_ATOMS: atom_id res chain seq x y z
N MET A 1 -27.41 3.18 6.22
CA MET A 1 -26.39 2.14 5.98
C MET A 1 -25.93 2.30 4.54
N THR A 2 -24.90 3.11 4.32
CA THR A 2 -24.40 3.44 2.98
C THR A 2 -22.89 3.38 3.04
N THR A 3 -22.36 2.16 2.98
CA THR A 3 -20.92 1.90 2.86
C THR A 3 -20.67 1.24 1.52
N SER A 4 -19.55 1.62 0.89
CA SER A 4 -18.98 0.97 -0.29
C SER A 4 -19.58 1.29 -1.67
N THR A 5 -19.63 2.57 -2.05
CA THR A 5 -19.65 2.94 -3.48
C THR A 5 -18.29 3.43 -3.99
N THR A 6 -17.38 3.87 -3.11
CA THR A 6 -16.13 4.52 -3.56
C THR A 6 -15.05 3.55 -4.06
N THR A 7 -14.88 2.38 -3.44
CA THR A 7 -13.75 1.47 -3.78
C THR A 7 -13.91 0.79 -5.14
N ALA A 8 -15.14 0.40 -5.51
CA ALA A 8 -15.40 -0.26 -6.79
C ALA A 8 -15.25 0.69 -7.99
N VAL A 9 -15.55 1.98 -7.82
CA VAL A 9 -15.45 2.99 -8.87
C VAL A 9 -13.99 3.33 -9.22
N LEU A 10 -13.06 3.19 -8.28
CA LEU A 10 -11.64 3.45 -8.52
C LEU A 10 -10.96 2.36 -9.37
N LEU A 11 -11.48 1.13 -9.39
CA LEU A 11 -10.80 -0.02 -10.00
C LEU A 11 -11.32 -0.40 -11.40
N ALA A 12 -12.39 0.23 -11.89
CA ALA A 12 -12.91 0.00 -13.23
C ALA A 12 -12.17 0.87 -14.27
N ASP A 13 -11.53 0.20 -15.23
CA ASP A 13 -10.99 0.67 -16.52
C ASP A 13 -10.33 2.06 -16.58
N GLY A 14 -9.00 2.08 -16.47
CA GLY A 14 -8.14 3.20 -16.90
C GLY A 14 -7.33 3.87 -15.80
N GLY A 15 -7.69 3.67 -14.52
CA GLY A 15 -7.09 4.41 -13.41
C GLY A 15 -7.39 5.91 -13.48
N PRO A 16 -7.02 6.69 -12.45
CA PRO A 16 -7.17 8.14 -12.48
C PRO A 16 -6.33 8.76 -13.62
N ALA A 17 -6.84 9.84 -14.20
CA ALA A 17 -6.08 10.63 -15.16
C ALA A 17 -4.86 11.26 -14.46
N GLY A 18 -3.67 11.02 -15.00
CA GLY A 18 -2.42 11.57 -14.49
C GLY A 18 -1.27 10.56 -14.50
N VAL A 19 -0.05 11.07 -14.61
CA VAL A 19 1.16 10.24 -14.49
C VAL A 19 1.50 10.13 -13.00
N PRO A 20 1.81 8.94 -12.46
CA PRO A 20 2.30 8.80 -11.10
C PRO A 20 3.55 9.67 -10.88
N ALA A 21 3.60 10.42 -9.78
CA ALA A 21 4.74 11.29 -9.47
C ALA A 21 6.06 10.52 -9.34
N CYS A 22 6.00 9.24 -8.97
CA CYS A 22 7.15 8.34 -8.87
C CYS A 22 7.58 7.73 -10.22
N ALA A 23 6.88 8.01 -11.33
CA ALA A 23 7.21 7.44 -12.63
C ALA A 23 8.61 7.88 -13.08
N GLY A 24 9.46 6.90 -13.41
CA GLY A 24 10.85 7.14 -13.82
C GLY A 24 11.85 7.31 -12.68
N MET A 25 11.42 7.26 -11.42
CA MET A 25 12.31 7.22 -10.26
C MET A 25 12.82 5.79 -10.00
N ASP A 26 13.92 5.68 -9.26
CA ASP A 26 14.46 4.40 -8.82
C ASP A 26 13.45 3.69 -7.88
N PRO A 27 12.99 2.46 -8.20
CA PRO A 27 12.09 1.69 -7.35
C PRO A 27 12.58 1.49 -5.92
N ASP A 28 13.89 1.43 -5.70
CA ASP A 28 14.48 1.19 -4.37
C ASP A 28 14.22 2.37 -3.43
N THR A 29 13.98 3.58 -3.96
CA THR A 29 13.55 4.76 -3.19
C THR A 29 12.29 4.48 -2.38
N PHE A 30 11.41 3.59 -2.88
CA PHE A 30 10.14 3.25 -2.24
C PHE A 30 10.22 1.95 -1.43
N HIS A 31 11.39 1.31 -1.36
CA HIS A 31 11.65 0.08 -0.60
C HIS A 31 12.82 0.31 0.36
N PRO A 32 12.60 1.02 1.49
CA PRO A 32 13.62 1.30 2.48
C PRO A 32 14.35 0.05 2.94
N ALA A 33 15.64 0.18 3.27
CA ALA A 33 16.47 -0.96 3.68
C ALA A 33 15.96 -1.63 4.97
N TYR A 34 15.31 -0.84 5.83
CA TYR A 34 14.72 -1.32 7.07
C TYR A 34 13.20 -1.42 6.95
N THR A 35 12.67 -2.56 7.37
CA THR A 35 11.24 -2.82 7.45
C THR A 35 10.58 -1.85 8.42
N SER A 36 9.53 -1.16 7.98
CA SER A 36 8.71 -0.32 8.86
C SER A 36 7.94 -1.17 9.86
N GLU A 37 8.02 -0.79 11.13
CA GLU A 37 7.28 -1.43 12.22
C GLU A 37 6.32 -0.44 12.91
N PRO A 38 5.17 -0.91 13.44
CA PRO A 38 4.25 -0.07 14.19
C PRO A 38 4.94 0.62 15.39
N GLY A 39 4.63 1.90 15.61
CA GLY A 39 5.19 2.69 16.72
C GLY A 39 6.56 3.31 16.45
N ASN A 40 7.27 2.89 15.40
CA ASN A 40 8.52 3.54 15.00
C ASN A 40 8.25 4.86 14.26
N ARG A 41 9.11 5.85 14.51
CA ARG A 41 9.14 7.07 13.71
C ARG A 41 9.57 6.75 12.28
N PRO A 42 9.06 7.47 11.27
CA PRO A 42 9.51 7.29 9.90
C PRO A 42 11.03 7.43 9.79
N THR A 43 11.68 6.57 9.01
CA THR A 43 13.09 6.73 8.64
C THR A 43 13.26 7.92 7.68
N GLN A 44 14.51 8.28 7.38
CA GLN A 44 14.77 9.32 6.38
C GLN A 44 14.30 8.88 4.98
N GLU A 45 14.63 7.64 4.59
CA GLU A 45 14.20 7.04 3.32
C GLU A 45 12.67 7.03 3.17
N GLU A 46 11.95 6.65 4.24
CA GLU A 46 10.48 6.70 4.24
C GLU A 46 9.94 8.12 4.06
N ARG A 47 10.55 9.12 4.70
CA ARG A 47 10.13 10.53 4.53
C ARG A 47 10.32 11.00 3.10
N GLU A 48 11.43 10.65 2.47
CA GLU A 48 11.73 11.01 1.07
C GLU A 48 10.71 10.38 0.12
N ALA A 49 10.42 9.08 0.29
CA ALA A 49 9.41 8.38 -0.49
C ALA A 49 8.00 8.95 -0.29
N LEU A 50 7.65 9.29 0.95
CA LEU A 50 6.36 9.92 1.28
C LEU A 50 6.22 11.31 0.66
N ALA A 51 7.29 12.11 0.62
CA ALA A 51 7.27 13.44 0.01
C ALA A 51 6.92 13.38 -1.49
N VAL A 52 7.38 12.35 -2.21
CA VAL A 52 6.96 12.13 -3.61
C VAL A 52 5.45 11.87 -3.72
N CYS A 53 4.87 11.20 -2.72
CA CYS A 53 3.47 10.86 -2.72
C CYS A 53 2.54 12.04 -2.37
N GLU A 54 3.01 13.08 -1.66
CA GLU A 54 2.15 14.16 -1.12
C GLU A 54 1.35 14.89 -2.21
N GLY A 55 1.94 15.10 -3.39
CA GLY A 55 1.29 15.75 -4.54
C GLY A 55 0.89 14.81 -5.67
N CYS A 56 0.97 13.49 -5.46
CA CYS A 56 0.79 12.52 -6.54
C CYS A 56 -0.69 12.45 -6.99
N PRO A 57 -1.00 12.67 -8.29
CA PRO A 57 -2.38 12.75 -8.77
C PRO A 57 -3.13 11.41 -8.68
N VAL A 58 -2.39 10.30 -8.55
CA VAL A 58 -2.94 8.94 -8.51
C VAL A 58 -2.83 8.30 -7.11
N ARG A 59 -2.51 9.08 -6.07
CA ARG A 59 -2.16 8.58 -4.73
C ARG A 59 -3.21 7.64 -4.16
N ASP A 60 -4.46 8.08 -4.13
CA ASP A 60 -5.55 7.33 -3.48
C ASP A 60 -5.88 6.05 -4.26
N TRP A 61 -5.87 6.12 -5.59
CA TRP A 61 -6.01 4.94 -6.44
C TRP A 61 -4.86 3.95 -6.25
N CYS A 62 -3.62 4.45 -6.17
CA CYS A 62 -2.43 3.64 -5.94
C CYS A 62 -2.55 2.89 -4.60
N LEU A 63 -3.02 3.56 -3.54
CA LEU A 63 -3.27 2.92 -2.25
C LEU A 63 -4.34 1.83 -2.36
N GLU A 64 -5.51 2.14 -2.91
CA GLU A 64 -6.62 1.18 -3.01
C GLU A 64 -6.24 -0.04 -3.86
N ARG A 65 -5.59 0.20 -5.01
CA ARG A 65 -5.11 -0.86 -5.88
C ARG A 65 -4.12 -1.78 -5.18
N ASP A 66 -3.15 -1.19 -4.49
CA ASP A 66 -2.16 -1.95 -3.73
C ASP A 66 -2.80 -2.81 -2.64
N MET A 67 -3.80 -2.28 -1.94
CA MET A 67 -4.55 -3.01 -0.90
C MET A 67 -5.36 -4.18 -1.46
N VAL A 68 -5.84 -4.09 -2.71
CA VAL A 68 -6.53 -5.19 -3.40
C VAL A 68 -5.53 -6.23 -3.92
N GLU A 69 -4.41 -5.78 -4.47
CA GLU A 69 -3.36 -6.65 -5.01
C GLU A 69 -2.57 -7.39 -3.91
N CYS A 70 -2.52 -6.86 -2.69
CA CYS A 70 -1.90 -7.49 -1.52
C CYS A 70 -2.92 -8.29 -0.68
N PRO A 71 -3.13 -9.59 -0.92
CA PRO A 71 -4.08 -10.41 -0.14
C PRO A 71 -3.69 -10.59 1.33
N THR A 72 -2.42 -10.41 1.70
CA THR A 72 -1.92 -10.59 3.07
C THR A 72 -0.99 -9.48 3.50
N THR A 73 -0.90 -9.25 4.82
CA THR A 73 -0.02 -8.22 5.41
C THR A 73 1.47 -8.43 5.12
N TYR A 74 1.91 -9.66 4.85
CA TYR A 74 3.30 -9.94 4.48
C TYR A 74 3.66 -9.38 3.09
N GLN A 75 2.68 -9.31 2.18
CA GLN A 75 2.89 -8.76 0.83
C GLN A 75 2.82 -7.23 0.81
N VAL A 76 2.31 -6.62 1.89
CA VAL A 76 2.39 -5.18 2.11
C VAL A 76 3.85 -4.83 2.44
N VAL A 77 4.54 -4.26 1.44
CA VAL A 77 5.93 -3.82 1.52
C VAL A 77 6.12 -2.37 1.06
N GLY A 78 7.14 -1.70 1.60
CA GLY A 78 7.58 -0.37 1.17
C GLY A 78 6.57 0.76 1.36
N VAL A 79 6.85 1.91 0.74
CA VAL A 79 5.96 3.09 0.71
C VAL A 79 5.12 3.07 -0.56
N ARG A 80 3.79 3.10 -0.42
CA ARG A 80 2.84 3.07 -1.54
C ARG A 80 1.64 3.94 -1.20
N GLY A 81 1.09 4.64 -2.20
CA GLY A 81 -0.13 5.42 -2.02
C GLY A 81 -0.07 6.43 -0.87
N GLY A 82 1.11 7.00 -0.58
CA GLY A 82 1.30 7.95 0.53
C GLY A 82 1.28 7.34 1.93
N MET A 83 1.46 6.03 2.06
CA MET A 83 1.51 5.35 3.35
C MET A 83 2.75 4.48 3.47
N ARG A 84 3.30 4.39 4.68
CA ARG A 84 4.36 3.45 5.01
C ARG A 84 3.82 2.03 5.07
N GLN A 85 4.73 1.07 4.99
CA GLN A 85 4.43 -0.34 5.13
C GLN A 85 3.67 -0.65 6.42
N ALA A 86 4.14 -0.14 7.57
CA ALA A 86 3.51 -0.39 8.86
C ALA A 86 2.08 0.13 8.93
N ASP A 87 1.85 1.33 8.39
CA ASP A 87 0.53 1.97 8.40
C ASP A 87 -0.43 1.25 7.46
N ARG A 88 0.04 0.80 6.28
CA ARG A 88 -0.73 -0.06 5.36
C ARG A 88 -1.03 -1.44 5.93
N ARG A 89 -0.11 -2.05 6.67
CA ARG A 89 -0.35 -3.32 7.37
C ARG A 89 -1.45 -3.18 8.41
N ALA A 90 -1.41 -2.10 9.20
CA ALA A 90 -2.48 -1.79 10.15
C ALA A 90 -3.82 -1.59 9.45
N LEU A 91 -3.85 -0.84 8.34
CA LEU A 91 -5.04 -0.65 7.51
C LEU A 91 -5.57 -1.97 6.92
N HIS A 92 -4.67 -2.87 6.51
CA HIS A 92 -5.05 -4.17 5.94
C HIS A 92 -5.73 -5.04 6.99
N VAL A 93 -5.16 -5.11 8.20
CA VAL A 93 -5.77 -5.81 9.35
C VAL A 93 -7.12 -5.17 9.71
N GLN A 94 -7.23 -3.85 9.68
CA GLN A 94 -8.49 -3.15 9.93
C GLN A 94 -9.58 -3.50 8.89
N ARG A 95 -9.22 -3.59 7.60
CA ARG A 95 -10.18 -3.83 6.50
C ARG A 95 -10.55 -5.30 6.32
N TYR A 96 -9.58 -6.20 6.45
CA TYR A 96 -9.72 -7.61 6.07
C TYR A 96 -9.54 -8.59 7.23
N GLY A 97 -9.17 -8.09 8.42
CA GLY A 97 -8.82 -8.90 9.58
C GLY A 97 -7.44 -9.55 9.48
N VAL A 98 -7.06 -10.30 10.51
CA VAL A 98 -5.85 -11.12 10.48
C VAL A 98 -6.16 -12.41 9.73
N GLN A 99 -5.76 -12.49 8.46
CA GLN A 99 -5.80 -13.76 7.75
C GLN A 99 -4.62 -14.62 8.21
N ALA A 100 -4.90 -15.74 8.87
CA ALA A 100 -3.87 -16.74 9.13
C ALA A 100 -3.25 -17.17 7.79
N PRO A 101 -1.92 -17.33 7.69
CA PRO A 101 -1.33 -17.92 6.49
C PRO A 101 -2.04 -19.25 6.25
N ARG A 102 -2.62 -19.43 5.06
CA ARG A 102 -3.17 -20.72 4.66
C ARG A 102 -2.05 -21.73 4.85
N ARG A 103 -2.18 -22.64 5.82
CA ARG A 103 -1.24 -23.76 5.96
C ARG A 103 -1.22 -24.43 4.60
N ALA A 104 -0.11 -24.32 3.88
CA ALA A 104 0.13 -25.14 2.71
C ALA A 104 -0.10 -26.58 3.17
N GLY A 105 -1.09 -27.24 2.55
CA GLY A 105 -1.65 -28.48 3.06
C GLY A 105 -0.54 -29.48 3.39
N ALA A 106 -0.47 -29.89 4.65
CA ALA A 106 0.16 -31.14 5.01
C ALA A 106 -0.74 -32.26 4.45
N GLY A 107 -0.45 -32.69 3.24
CA GLY A 107 -0.94 -33.92 2.62
C GLY A 107 0.12 -34.36 1.62
N ARG A 108 0.68 -35.56 1.65
CA ARG A 108 0.22 -36.85 2.20
C ARG A 108 1.45 -37.70 2.51
#